data_AF-A0A956JIP9-F1
#
_entry.id   AF-A0A956JIP9-F1
#
_cell.length_a   1.000
_cell.length_b   1.000
_cell.length_c   1.000
_cell.angle_alpha   90.00
_cell.angle_beta   90.00
_cell.angle_gamma   90.00
#
_symmetry.space_group_name_H-M   'P 1'
#
loop_
_entity.id
_entity.type
_entity.pdbx_description
1 polymer ?
#
loop_
_entity_poly.entity_id
_entity_poly.type
_entity_poly.pdbx_seq_one_letter_code
_entity_poly.pdbx_strand_id
1 'polypeptide(L)' 'GDDDLWTFINGKLAIDLGGLHPPLSKTVDLDAQAAYLGITPGGTYPMDIFHAERHTDQSNFRIDTSIQCFIPQ' A
#
# COMPACT_ATOMS: atom_id res chain seq x y z
N GLY A 1 -7.73 5.57 -0.61
CA GLY A 1 -9.12 5.18 -0.87
C GLY A 1 -10.03 6.09 -0.09
N ASP A 2 -11.31 5.80 -0.10
CA ASP A 2 -12.38 6.46 0.66
C ASP A 2 -12.80 5.70 1.93
N ASP A 3 -12.17 4.57 2.18
CA ASP A 3 -12.27 3.86 3.46
C ASP A 3 -10.93 3.16 3.76
N ASP A 4 -10.99 2.10 4.56
CA ASP A 4 -9.88 1.34 5.07
C ASP A 4 -8.94 0.82 3.96
N LEU A 5 -7.68 1.30 3.97
CA LEU A 5 -6.60 0.80 3.12
C LEU A 5 -5.29 0.69 3.91
N TRP A 6 -4.69 -0.50 3.87
CA TRP A 6 -3.35 -0.76 4.39
C TRP A 6 -2.50 -1.45 3.34
N THR A 7 -1.24 -1.03 3.26
CA THR A 7 -0.22 -1.71 2.46
C THR A 7 0.96 -2.05 3.34
N PHE A 8 1.33 -3.33 3.33
CA PHE A 8 2.52 -3.84 4.00
C PHE A 8 3.56 -4.21 2.94
N ILE A 9 4.81 -3.92 3.25
CA ILE A 9 5.97 -4.31 2.46
C ILE A 9 6.92 -5.03 3.40
N ASN A 10 7.32 -6.25 3.03
CA ASN A 10 8.19 -7.08 3.86
C ASN A 10 7.63 -7.26 5.30
N GLY A 11 6.31 -7.44 5.41
CA GLY A 11 5.60 -7.59 6.68
C GLY A 11 5.51 -6.31 7.52
N LYS A 12 5.92 -5.14 7.01
CA LYS A 12 5.91 -3.86 7.73
C LYS A 12 4.95 -2.87 7.09
N LEU A 13 4.22 -2.12 7.92
CA LEU A 13 3.20 -1.18 7.48
C LEU A 13 3.84 0.00 6.74
N ALA A 14 3.62 0.07 5.43
CA ALA A 14 4.17 1.09 4.54
C ALA A 14 3.16 2.23 4.28
N ILE A 15 1.89 1.88 4.08
CA ILE A 15 0.79 2.84 3.92
C ILE A 15 -0.32 2.47 4.89
N ASP A 16 -0.74 3.47 5.66
CA ASP A 16 -1.91 3.43 6.52
C ASP A 16 -2.84 4.57 6.11
N LEU A 17 -3.98 4.18 5.57
CA LEU A 17 -5.17 4.98 5.30
C LEU A 17 -6.37 4.25 5.92
N GLY A 18 -6.20 3.75 7.15
CA GLY A 18 -7.30 3.15 7.92
C GLY A 18 -8.25 4.21 8.47
N GLY A 19 -9.51 3.83 8.59
CA GLY A 19 -10.58 4.64 9.16
C GLY A 19 -11.49 5.30 8.12
N LEU A 20 -12.63 5.77 8.60
CA LEU A 20 -13.62 6.46 7.78
C LEU A 20 -13.12 7.86 7.41
N HIS A 21 -12.91 8.11 6.12
CA HIS A 21 -12.46 9.41 5.63
C HIS A 21 -12.95 9.66 4.20
N PRO A 22 -13.11 10.92 3.73
CA PRO A 22 -13.26 11.19 2.31
C PRO A 22 -12.09 10.60 1.48
N PRO A 23 -12.17 10.52 0.14
CA PRO A 23 -11.08 9.99 -0.68
C PRO A 23 -9.71 10.60 -0.35
N LEU A 24 -8.81 9.79 0.19
CA LEU A 24 -7.42 10.15 0.51
C LEU A 24 -6.44 9.39 -0.38
N SER A 25 -5.30 10.03 -0.65
CA SER A 25 -4.15 9.46 -1.35
C SER A 25 -2.92 9.56 -0.47
N LYS A 26 -2.08 8.53 -0.50
CA LYS A 26 -0.82 8.47 0.24
C LYS A 26 0.23 7.80 -0.63
N THR A 27 1.43 8.37 -0.60
CA THR A 27 2.60 7.88 -1.34
C THR A 27 3.67 7.46 -0.35
N VAL A 28 4.32 6.34 -0.62
CA VAL A 28 5.52 5.90 0.11
C VAL A 28 6.72 5.95 -0.82
N ASP A 29 7.80 6.57 -0.35
CA ASP A 29 9.10 6.50 -1.00
C ASP A 29 9.86 5.29 -0.44
N LEU A 30 10.05 4.26 -1.27
CA LEU A 30 10.67 3.00 -0.87
C LEU A 30 12.16 3.14 -0.58
N ASP A 31 12.85 4.06 -1.25
CA ASP A 31 14.28 4.30 -1.02
C ASP A 31 14.48 5.02 0.32
N ALA A 32 13.66 6.04 0.58
CA ALA A 32 13.69 6.77 1.85
C ALA A 32 13.27 5.88 3.04
N GLN A 33 12.38 4.91 2.83
CA GLN A 33 11.90 3.99 3.85
C GLN A 33 12.66 2.65 3.87
N ALA A 34 13.69 2.46 3.05
CA ALA A 34 14.35 1.18 2.84
C ALA A 34 14.85 0.54 4.15
N ALA A 35 15.45 1.34 5.04
CA ALA A 35 15.92 0.89 6.34
C ALA A 35 14.77 0.44 7.26
N TYR A 36 13.68 1.20 7.30
CA TYR A 36 12.50 0.85 8.08
C TYR A 36 11.85 -0.42 7.54
N LEU A 37 11.61 -0.49 6.23
CA LEU A 37 10.98 -1.63 5.55
C LEU A 37 11.89 -2.87 5.50
N GLY A 38 13.21 -2.70 5.69
CA GLY A 38 14.18 -3.79 5.60
C GLY A 38 14.33 -4.31 4.17
N ILE A 39 14.31 -3.40 3.18
CA ILE A 39 14.41 -3.73 1.76
C ILE A 39 15.67 -3.12 1.15
N THR A 40 16.17 -3.73 0.09
CA THR A 40 17.31 -3.23 -0.70
C THR A 40 17.04 -3.41 -2.19
N PRO A 41 17.65 -2.58 -3.06
CA PRO A 41 17.51 -2.74 -4.52
C PRO A 41 17.86 -4.15 -5.00
N GLY A 42 17.03 -4.68 -5.90
CA GLY A 42 17.19 -6.03 -6.47
C GLY A 42 16.65 -7.18 -5.62
N GLY A 43 16.17 -6.92 -4.40
CA GLY A 43 15.51 -7.94 -3.57
C GLY A 43 14.05 -8.18 -3.97
N THR A 44 13.54 -9.37 -3.64
CA THR A 44 12.12 -9.73 -3.77
C THR A 44 11.51 -9.79 -2.38
N TYR A 45 10.43 -9.04 -2.16
CA TYR A 45 9.76 -8.93 -0.87
C TYR A 45 8.24 -9.07 -1.05
N PRO A 46 7.54 -9.65 -0.06
CA PRO A 46 6.08 -9.69 -0.10
C PRO A 46 5.50 -8.27 0.00
N MET A 47 4.45 -8.02 -0.77
CA MET A 47 3.63 -6.82 -0.70
C MET A 47 2.18 -7.26 -0.48
N ASP A 48 1.65 -6.94 0.70
CA ASP A 48 0.30 -7.31 1.09
C ASP A 48 -0.56 -6.06 1.11
N ILE A 49 -1.69 -6.09 0.41
CA ILE A 49 -2.63 -4.97 0.33
C ILE A 49 -3.96 -5.42 0.88
N PHE A 50 -4.46 -4.69 1.87
CA PHE A 50 -5.76 -4.90 2.49
C PHE A 50 -6.62 -3.68 2.24
N HIS A 51 -7.81 -3.92 1.71
CA HIS A 51 -8.83 -2.90 1.53
C HIS A 51 -10.14 -3.42 2.09
N ALA A 52 -10.82 -2.58 2.88
CA ALA A 52 -12.18 -2.83 3.31
C ALA A 52 -13.01 -1.59 2.99
N GLU A 53 -14.14 -1.79 2.31
CA GLU A 53 -15.04 -0.71 1.96
C GLU A 53 -16.37 -0.91 2.66
N ARG A 54 -16.81 0.10 3.41
CA ARG A 54 -18.09 0.11 4.14
C ARG A 54 -19.12 0.99 3.44
N HIS A 55 -18.73 1.80 2.44
CA HIS A 55 -19.68 2.53 1.63
C HIS A 55 -20.39 1.60 0.63
N THR A 56 -21.71 1.77 0.49
CA THR A 56 -22.53 1.03 -0.48
C THR A 56 -22.37 1.57 -1.91
N ASP A 57 -21.86 2.80 -2.05
CA ASP A 57 -21.82 3.58 -3.29
C ASP A 57 -20.46 4.33 -3.36
N GLN A 58 -19.86 4.45 -4.55
CA GLN A 58 -18.60 5.17 -4.83
C GLN A 58 -17.29 4.58 -4.27
N SER A 59 -17.17 3.26 -4.12
CA SER A 59 -15.91 2.58 -3.77
C SER A 59 -14.76 2.94 -4.73
N ASN A 60 -13.72 3.60 -4.22
CA ASN A 60 -12.56 4.02 -5.01
C ASN A 60 -11.26 3.43 -4.46
N PHE A 61 -10.77 2.38 -5.14
CA PHE A 61 -9.47 1.77 -4.87
C PHE A 61 -8.54 1.89 -6.09
N ARG A 62 -7.40 2.55 -5.92
CA ARG A 62 -6.38 2.72 -6.96
C ARG A 62 -4.98 2.61 -6.35
N ILE A 63 -4.11 1.89 -7.05
CA ILE A 63 -2.68 1.79 -6.73
C ILE A 63 -1.89 2.13 -7.98
N ASP A 64 -0.92 3.03 -7.82
CA ASP A 64 0.10 3.33 -8.81
C ASP A 64 1.45 2.97 -8.20
N THR A 65 2.29 2.26 -8.96
CA THR A 65 3.62 1.82 -8.50
C THR A 65 4.65 1.90 -9.61
N SER A 66 5.89 2.22 -9.25
CA SER A 66 7.06 2.17 -10.14
C SER A 66 7.77 0.81 -10.10
N ILE A 67 7.29 -0.15 -9.30
CA ILE A 67 7.85 -1.50 -9.24
C ILE A 67 7.67 -2.19 -10.59
N GLN A 68 8.77 -2.48 -11.28
CA GLN A 68 8.75 -3.08 -12.62
C GLN A 68 8.35 -4.56 -12.65
N CYS A 69 8.60 -5.30 -11.56
CA CYS A 69 8.35 -6.73 -11.50
C CYS A 69 7.37 -7.04 -10.37
N PHE A 70 6.17 -7.49 -10.75
CA PHE A 70 5.16 -7.98 -9.83
C PHE A 70 4.87 -9.44 -10.17
N ILE A 71 5.12 -10.34 -9.21
CA ILE A 71 4.80 -11.76 -9.33
C ILE A 71 3.57 -12.00 -8.45
N PRO A 72 2.35 -12.01 -9.02
CA PRO A 72 1.16 -12.36 -8.26
C PRO A 72 1.34 -13.78 -7.68
N GLN A 73 1.06 -13.92 -6.39
CA GLN A 73 1.04 -15.20 -5.68
C GLN A 73 -0.33 -15.86 -5.85
#